data_AF-A0A1B3XTA7-F1
#
_entry.id   AF-A0A1B3XTA7-F1
#
_cell.length_a   1.000
_cell.length_b   1.000
_cell.length_c   1.000
_cell.angle_alpha   90.00
_cell.angle_beta   90.00
_cell.angle_gamma   90.00
#
_symmetry.space_group_name_H-M   'P 1'
#
loop_
_entity.id
_entity.type
_entity.pdbx_description
1 polymer ?
#
loop_
_entity_poly.entity_id
_entity_poly.type
_entity_poly.pdbx_seq_one_letter_code
_entity_poly.pdbx_strand_id
1 'polypeptide(L)'
;MGIVLRVVLIGGKPAVKYGSKIYKKVPKSTVTNALKNFKSKKMSIGGSNKVLLDKSAMKHILERHHPKYWTGYQDKTMFNPKLSINDIQNMIVKIVGNNKAKIKSGNGYAEINTTVNGKKYRLIIKKYRITSFYPR
;
A
#
# COMPACT_ATOMS: atom_id res chain seq x y z
N MET A 1 -4.78 15.30 -20.83
CA MET A 1 -3.84 15.67 -19.76
C MET A 1 -3.81 14.58 -18.70
N GLY A 2 -2.70 13.83 -18.60
CA GLY A 2 -2.56 12.76 -17.61
C GLY A 2 -2.46 13.34 -16.19
N ILE A 3 -3.24 12.81 -15.25
CA ILE A 3 -3.18 13.25 -13.86
C ILE A 3 -1.85 12.75 -13.26
N VAL A 4 -0.85 13.62 -13.19
CA VAL A 4 0.45 13.30 -12.59
C VAL A 4 0.29 13.25 -11.08
N LEU A 5 0.71 12.15 -10.49
CA LEU A 5 0.70 11.93 -9.06
C LEU A 5 2.15 11.81 -8.59
N ARG A 6 2.69 12.91 -8.03
CA ARG A 6 4.09 13.00 -7.59
C ARG A 6 4.22 13.89 -6.35
N VAL A 7 5.29 13.68 -5.60
CA VAL A 7 5.71 14.61 -4.55
C VAL A 7 6.34 15.84 -5.22
N VAL A 8 5.95 17.04 -4.80
CA VAL A 8 6.44 18.34 -5.27
C VAL A 8 6.74 19.25 -4.07
N LEU A 9 7.61 20.24 -4.25
CA LEU A 9 7.80 21.31 -3.28
C LEU A 9 6.82 22.45 -3.57
N ILE A 10 6.06 22.88 -2.56
CA ILE A 10 5.15 24.03 -2.62
C ILE A 10 5.51 24.96 -1.48
N GLY A 11 6.02 26.15 -1.80
CA GLY A 11 6.55 27.09 -0.80
C GLY A 11 7.64 26.47 0.08
N GLY A 12 8.54 25.68 -0.53
CA GLY A 12 9.62 24.97 0.15
C GLY A 12 9.20 23.73 0.96
N LYS A 13 7.91 23.39 1.00
CA LYS A 13 7.40 22.23 1.77
C LYS A 13 6.96 21.09 0.84
N PRO A 14 7.30 19.83 1.15
CA PRO A 14 6.92 18.71 0.30
C PRO A 14 5.41 18.42 0.42
N ALA A 15 4.76 18.21 -0.72
CA ALA A 15 3.34 17.94 -0.87
C ALA A 15 3.09 16.96 -2.03
N VAL A 16 2.02 16.16 -1.96
CA VAL A 16 1.60 15.31 -3.08
C VAL A 16 0.60 16.07 -3.94
N LYS A 17 0.89 16.24 -5.22
CA LYS A 17 -0.04 16.84 -6.18
C LYS A 17 -0.81 15.75 -6.93
N TYR A 18 -2.13 15.92 -7.05
CA TYR A 18 -3.02 15.08 -7.85
C TYR A 18 -3.98 15.97 -8.64
N GLY A 19 -3.64 16.26 -9.90
CA GLY A 19 -4.38 17.25 -10.68
C GLY A 19 -4.31 18.61 -10.01
N SER A 20 -5.46 19.22 -9.71
CA SER A 20 -5.57 20.47 -8.94
C SER A 20 -5.48 20.27 -7.43
N LYS A 21 -5.61 19.04 -6.92
CA LYS A 21 -5.59 18.75 -5.48
C LYS A 21 -4.16 18.65 -4.95
N ILE A 22 -3.95 19.22 -3.77
CA ILE A 22 -2.68 19.17 -3.04
C ILE A 22 -2.93 18.47 -1.70
N TYR A 23 -2.12 17.45 -1.40
CA TYR A 23 -2.10 16.76 -0.12
C TYR A 23 -0.82 17.11 0.63
N LYS A 24 -0.96 17.79 1.76
CA LYS A 24 0.16 18.12 2.66
C LYS A 24 0.48 16.90 3.54
N LYS A 25 1.69 16.88 4.11
CA LYS A 25 2.03 15.87 5.13
C LYS A 25 1.05 15.93 6.30
N VAL A 26 0.66 14.78 6.83
CA VAL A 26 -0.18 14.66 8.03
C VAL A 26 0.60 14.05 9.20
N PRO A 27 0.19 14.29 10.46
CA PRO A 27 0.78 13.61 11.62
C PRO A 27 0.53 12.09 11.57
N LYS A 28 1.47 11.29 12.11
CA LYS A 28 1.33 9.83 12.22
C LYS A 28 0.07 9.39 12.99
N SER A 29 -0.41 10.21 13.92
CA SER A 29 -1.66 9.98 14.66
C SER A 29 -2.87 9.89 13.73
N THR A 30 -2.90 10.64 12.62
CA THR A 30 -3.95 10.57 11.60
C THR A 30 -4.09 9.14 11.05
N VAL A 31 -2.95 8.47 10.80
CA VAL A 31 -2.94 7.10 10.27
C VAL A 31 -3.29 6.10 11.36
N THR A 32 -2.76 6.27 12.58
CA THR A 32 -3.12 5.43 13.72
C THR A 32 -4.64 5.48 13.99
N ASN A 33 -5.24 6.66 13.95
CA ASN A 33 -6.67 6.87 14.15
C ASN A 33 -7.50 6.24 13.02
N ALA A 34 -7.07 6.40 11.76
CA ALA A 34 -7.72 5.75 10.62
C ALA A 34 -7.68 4.22 10.71
N LEU A 35 -6.65 3.66 11.35
CA LEU A 35 -6.47 2.23 11.56
C LEU A 35 -6.92 1.75 12.95
N LYS A 36 -7.62 2.57 13.75
CA LYS A 36 -8.02 2.20 15.13
C LYS A 36 -8.75 0.86 15.17
N ASN A 37 -9.71 0.67 14.25
CA ASN A 37 -10.54 -0.52 14.14
C ASN A 37 -10.05 -1.51 13.08
N PHE A 38 -8.89 -1.27 12.46
CA PHE A 38 -8.35 -2.17 11.44
C PHE A 38 -8.08 -3.55 12.04
N LYS A 39 -8.64 -4.59 11.41
CA LYS A 39 -8.44 -5.98 11.77
C LYS A 39 -7.45 -6.62 10.82
N SER A 40 -6.44 -7.28 11.37
CA SER A 40 -5.46 -8.01 10.57
C SER A 40 -6.14 -9.08 9.71
N LYS A 41 -5.71 -9.21 8.46
CA LYS A 41 -6.22 -10.21 7.52
C LYS A 41 -5.22 -11.34 7.38
N LYS A 42 -5.67 -12.57 7.65
CA LYS A 42 -4.95 -13.80 7.34
C LYS A 42 -5.51 -14.38 6.04
N MET A 43 -4.65 -14.65 5.06
CA MET A 43 -5.02 -15.17 3.75
C MET A 43 -4.44 -16.58 3.62
N SER A 44 -5.29 -17.60 3.51
CA SER A 44 -4.83 -18.97 3.28
C SER A 44 -4.22 -19.09 1.88
N ILE A 45 -3.04 -19.68 1.80
CA ILE A 45 -2.38 -19.99 0.52
C ILE A 45 -2.32 -21.51 0.26
N GLY A 46 -3.05 -22.31 1.06
CA GLY A 46 -3.12 -23.77 0.97
C GLY A 46 -2.26 -24.47 2.03
N GLY A 47 -2.71 -25.64 2.49
CA GLY A 47 -2.14 -26.34 3.64
C GLY A 47 -2.26 -25.52 4.93
N SER A 48 -1.23 -25.57 5.78
CA SER A 48 -1.15 -24.80 7.02
C SER A 48 -0.71 -23.33 6.82
N ASN A 49 -0.15 -22.99 5.66
CA ASN A 49 0.47 -21.70 5.36
C ASN A 49 -0.55 -20.57 5.17
N LYS A 50 -0.30 -19.43 5.81
CA LYS A 50 -1.14 -18.23 5.76
C LYS A 50 -0.28 -16.98 5.61
N VAL A 51 -0.69 -16.07 4.74
CA VAL A 51 -0.08 -14.74 4.62
C VAL A 51 -0.81 -13.74 5.51
N LEU A 52 -0.06 -12.95 6.28
CA LEU A 52 -0.59 -11.96 7.21
C LEU A 52 -0.43 -10.53 6.66
N LEU A 53 -1.54 -9.81 6.55
CA LEU A 53 -1.59 -8.36 6.47
C LEU A 53 -2.05 -7.82 7.82
N ASP A 54 -1.16 -7.20 8.58
CA ASP A 54 -1.49 -6.65 9.89
C ASP A 54 -1.56 -5.12 9.90
N LYS A 55 -1.94 -4.56 11.06
CA LYS A 55 -2.09 -3.11 11.24
C LYS A 55 -0.79 -2.35 10.96
N SER A 56 0.37 -2.89 11.37
CA SER A 56 1.67 -2.26 11.17
C SER A 56 2.05 -2.19 9.68
N ALA A 57 1.83 -3.27 8.93
CA ALA A 57 2.04 -3.28 7.48
C ALA A 57 1.10 -2.29 6.76
N MET A 58 -0.19 -2.26 7.12
CA MET A 58 -1.12 -1.29 6.54
C MET A 58 -0.72 0.15 6.91
N LYS A 59 -0.31 0.42 8.15
CA LYS A 59 0.20 1.73 8.57
C LYS A 59 1.37 2.18 7.70
N HIS A 60 2.35 1.31 7.49
CA HIS A 60 3.49 1.59 6.61
C HIS A 60 3.06 1.95 5.19
N ILE A 61 2.13 1.18 4.62
CA ILE A 61 1.60 1.41 3.27
C ILE A 61 0.95 2.80 3.18
N LEU A 62 0.10 3.16 4.14
CA LEU A 62 -0.62 4.43 4.14
C LEU A 62 0.31 5.63 4.37
N GLU A 63 1.20 5.56 5.35
CA GLU A 63 2.12 6.65 5.70
C GLU A 63 3.05 7.04 4.55
N ARG A 64 3.42 6.07 3.70
CA ARG A 64 4.43 6.25 2.65
C ARG A 64 3.85 6.44 1.27
N HIS A 65 2.70 5.84 0.98
CA HIS A 65 2.19 5.74 -0.38
C HIS A 65 0.77 6.28 -0.55
N HIS A 66 0.01 6.61 0.50
CA HIS A 66 -1.36 7.08 0.33
C HIS A 66 -1.48 8.60 0.54
N PRO A 67 -1.87 9.41 -0.47
CA PRO A 67 -1.84 10.87 -0.34
C PRO A 67 -2.61 11.44 0.87
N LYS A 68 -3.77 10.85 1.23
CA LYS A 68 -4.57 11.29 2.39
C LYS A 68 -3.90 11.02 3.75
N TYR A 69 -2.97 10.07 3.81
CA TYR A 69 -2.33 9.58 5.04
C TYR A 69 -0.83 9.80 5.02
N TRP A 70 -0.31 10.49 4.01
CA TRP A 70 1.10 10.61 3.76
C TRP A 70 1.78 11.47 4.82
N THR A 71 2.85 10.95 5.41
CA THR A 71 3.54 11.61 6.54
C THR A 71 4.82 12.35 6.12
N GLY A 72 5.06 12.49 4.81
CA GLY A 72 6.18 13.27 4.27
C GLY A 72 7.33 12.45 3.70
N TYR A 73 7.20 11.12 3.59
CA TYR A 73 8.20 10.27 2.94
C TYR A 73 8.34 10.63 1.46
N GLN A 74 9.53 11.09 1.07
CA GLN A 74 9.85 11.48 -0.30
C GLN A 74 10.32 10.26 -1.11
N ASP A 75 10.44 10.42 -2.43
CA ASP A 75 10.89 9.37 -3.36
C ASP A 75 10.06 8.08 -3.29
N LYS A 76 8.75 8.26 -3.14
CA LYS A 76 7.75 7.21 -3.17
C LYS A 76 6.71 7.49 -4.24
N THR A 77 6.27 6.43 -4.89
CA THR A 77 5.07 6.43 -5.72
C THR A 77 3.83 6.45 -4.84
N MET A 78 2.78 7.09 -5.35
CA MET A 78 1.58 7.37 -4.58
C MET A 78 0.37 6.61 -5.14
N PHE A 79 -0.51 6.15 -4.27
CA PHE A 79 -1.80 5.59 -4.60
C PHE A 79 -2.73 6.68 -5.14
N ASN A 80 -3.66 6.29 -6.00
CA ASN A 80 -4.79 7.15 -6.33
C ASN A 80 -5.50 7.54 -5.02
N PRO A 81 -5.66 8.83 -4.68
CA PRO A 81 -6.27 9.26 -3.42
C PRO A 81 -7.74 8.87 -3.27
N LYS A 82 -8.38 8.39 -4.33
CA LYS A 82 -9.73 7.83 -4.32
C LYS A 82 -9.80 6.43 -3.69
N LEU A 83 -8.67 5.69 -3.64
CA LEU A 83 -8.66 4.37 -3.01
C LEU A 83 -8.86 4.49 -1.51
N SER A 84 -9.77 3.69 -0.96
CA SER A 84 -9.94 3.53 0.47
C SER A 84 -8.94 2.52 1.05
N ILE A 85 -8.82 2.50 2.37
CA ILE A 85 -8.03 1.46 3.08
C ILE A 85 -8.56 0.06 2.73
N ASN A 86 -9.88 -0.09 2.58
CA ASN A 86 -10.50 -1.35 2.22
C ASN A 86 -10.20 -1.76 0.77
N ASP A 87 -10.17 -0.80 -0.17
CA ASP A 87 -9.79 -1.09 -1.56
C ASP A 87 -8.36 -1.62 -1.62
N ILE A 88 -7.43 -0.97 -0.91
CA ILE A 88 -6.03 -1.40 -0.82
C ILE A 88 -5.94 -2.82 -0.21
N GLN A 89 -6.67 -3.09 0.88
CA GLN A 89 -6.73 -4.42 1.47
C GLN A 89 -7.26 -5.47 0.48
N ASN A 90 -8.35 -5.18 -0.23
CA ASN A 90 -8.96 -6.09 -1.20
C ASN A 90 -8.04 -6.37 -2.39
N MET A 91 -7.31 -5.35 -2.85
CA MET A 91 -6.26 -5.52 -3.86
C MET A 91 -5.19 -6.49 -3.37
N ILE A 92 -4.69 -6.32 -2.14
CA ILE A 92 -3.69 -7.23 -1.56
C ILE A 92 -4.23 -8.66 -1.48
N VAL A 93 -5.47 -8.84 -1.02
CA VAL A 93 -6.13 -10.17 -0.94
C VAL A 93 -6.18 -10.85 -2.32
N LYS A 94 -6.60 -10.11 -3.35
CA LYS A 94 -6.64 -10.63 -4.73
C LYS A 94 -5.26 -11.01 -5.24
N ILE A 95 -4.25 -10.17 -4.99
CA ILE A 95 -2.87 -10.42 -5.43
C ILE A 95 -2.31 -11.66 -4.74
N VAL A 96 -2.45 -11.79 -3.42
CA VAL A 96 -2.02 -12.98 -2.68
C VAL A 96 -2.76 -14.22 -3.19
N GLY A 97 -4.07 -14.13 -3.40
CA GLY A 97 -4.90 -15.20 -3.94
C GLY A 97 -4.43 -15.71 -5.30
N ASN A 98 -4.02 -14.81 -6.19
CA ASN A 98 -3.55 -15.14 -7.54
C ASN A 98 -2.09 -15.63 -7.56
N ASN A 99 -1.33 -15.46 -6.47
CA ASN A 99 0.11 -15.76 -6.42
C ASN A 99 0.46 -16.79 -5.34
N LYS A 100 -0.50 -17.59 -4.88
CA LYS A 100 -0.32 -18.60 -3.81
C LYS A 100 0.89 -19.51 -4.06
N ALA A 101 1.02 -20.05 -5.28
CA ALA A 101 2.10 -20.96 -5.65
C ALA A 101 3.48 -20.30 -5.51
N LYS A 102 3.64 -19.07 -6.04
CA LYS A 102 4.89 -18.29 -5.94
C LYS A 102 5.27 -18.00 -4.49
N ILE A 103 4.30 -17.67 -3.65
CA ILE A 103 4.54 -17.39 -2.23
C ILE A 103 4.97 -18.66 -1.49
N LYS A 104 4.35 -19.81 -1.80
CA LYS A 104 4.71 -21.09 -1.21
C LYS A 104 6.11 -21.54 -1.64
N SER A 105 6.43 -21.46 -2.94
CA SER A 105 7.74 -21.87 -3.46
C SER A 105 8.87 -21.00 -2.90
N GLY A 106 8.60 -19.72 -2.61
CA GLY A 106 9.53 -18.81 -1.95
C GLY A 106 9.57 -18.92 -0.42
N ASN A 107 8.96 -19.96 0.17
CA ASN A 107 8.84 -20.15 1.63
C ASN A 107 8.37 -18.87 2.37
N GLY A 108 7.31 -18.23 1.86
CA GLY A 108 6.75 -17.01 2.45
C GLY A 108 7.50 -15.74 2.08
N TYR A 109 8.48 -15.80 1.18
CA TYR A 109 9.05 -14.64 0.50
C TYR A 109 8.47 -14.54 -0.92
N ALA A 110 8.06 -13.34 -1.31
CA ALA A 110 7.70 -13.05 -2.71
C ALA A 110 7.74 -11.54 -2.97
N GLU A 111 8.25 -11.17 -4.14
CA GLU A 111 8.01 -9.87 -4.76
C GLU A 111 7.12 -10.06 -5.99
N ILE A 112 5.95 -9.42 -5.95
CA ILE A 112 4.91 -9.60 -6.97
C ILE A 112 4.68 -8.26 -7.63
N ASN A 113 5.11 -8.14 -8.89
CA ASN A 113 4.70 -7.03 -9.76
C ASN A 113 3.38 -7.44 -10.43
N THR A 114 2.39 -6.56 -10.40
CA THR A 114 1.07 -6.84 -10.96
C THR A 114 0.45 -5.58 -11.55
N THR A 115 -0.58 -5.76 -12.37
CA THR A 115 -1.40 -4.67 -12.89
C THR A 115 -2.82 -4.81 -12.35
N VAL A 116 -3.34 -3.76 -11.73
CA VAL A 116 -4.73 -3.69 -11.27
C VAL A 116 -5.37 -2.45 -11.91
N ASN A 117 -6.44 -2.65 -12.68
CA ASN A 117 -7.16 -1.59 -13.40
C ASN A 117 -6.22 -0.68 -14.23
N GLY A 118 -5.31 -1.30 -15.00
CA GLY A 118 -4.36 -0.60 -15.86
C GLY A 118 -3.19 0.09 -15.13
N LYS A 119 -3.11 0.00 -13.80
CA LYS A 119 -2.01 0.57 -13.01
C LYS A 119 -1.09 -0.51 -12.46
N LYS A 120 0.22 -0.28 -12.55
CA LYS A 120 1.24 -1.21 -12.04
C LYS A 120 1.41 -1.04 -10.54
N TYR A 121 1.60 -2.15 -9.84
CA TYR A 121 1.84 -2.21 -8.40
C TYR A 121 2.91 -3.25 -8.09
N ARG A 122 3.52 -3.11 -6.90
CA ARG A 122 4.39 -4.11 -6.31
C ARG A 122 3.92 -4.46 -4.90
N LEU A 123 3.78 -5.75 -4.63
CA LEU A 123 3.55 -6.32 -3.31
C LEU A 123 4.81 -7.06 -2.86
N ILE A 124 5.25 -6.80 -1.63
CA ILE A 124 6.41 -7.47 -1.01
C ILE A 124 5.94 -8.26 0.21
N ILE A 125 6.32 -9.53 0.23
CA ILE A 125 6.01 -10.48 1.29
C ILE A 125 7.32 -11.05 1.81
N LYS A 126 7.51 -11.05 3.13
CA LYS A 126 8.67 -11.66 3.80
C LYS A 126 8.18 -12.47 4.99
N LYS A 127 8.68 -13.71 5.16
CA LYS A 127 8.27 -14.59 6.28
C LYS A 127 6.75 -14.69 6.42
N TYR A 128 6.04 -14.88 5.30
CA TYR A 128 4.57 -14.94 5.23
C TYR A 128 3.84 -13.68 5.71
N ARG A 129 4.51 -12.54 5.77
CA ARG A 129 3.93 -11.26 6.21
C ARG A 129 4.10 -10.21 5.12
N ILE A 130 3.02 -9.48 4.83
CA ILE A 130 3.09 -8.32 3.94
C ILE A 130 3.97 -7.25 4.61
N THR A 131 4.96 -6.75 3.87
CA THR A 131 5.85 -5.68 4.37
C THR A 131 5.62 -4.36 3.65
N SER A 132 5.24 -4.41 2.37
CA SER A 132 4.97 -3.21 1.58
C SER A 132 4.05 -3.52 0.39
N PHE A 133 3.24 -2.54 0.01
CA PHE A 133 2.42 -2.55 -1.19
C PHE A 133 2.34 -1.13 -1.73
N TYR A 134 2.73 -0.92 -2.99
CA TYR A 134 2.80 0.42 -3.56
C TYR A 134 2.68 0.41 -5.09
N PRO A 135 2.25 1.52 -5.71
CA PRO A 135 2.22 1.67 -7.17
C PRO A 135 3.63 1.66 -7.77
N ARG A 136 3.80 1.28 -9.03
CA ARG A 136 5.07 1.39 -9.76
C ARG A 136 4.98 2.38 -10.90
#